data_AF-A0A9Q9I9K9-F1
#
_entry.id   AF-A0A9Q9I9K9-F1
#
_cell.length_a   1.000
_cell.length_b   1.000
_cell.length_c   1.000
_cell.angle_alpha   90.00
_cell.angle_beta   90.00
_cell.angle_gamma   90.00
#
_symmetry.space_group_name_H-M   'P 1'
#
loop_
_entity.id
_entity.type
_entity.pdbx_description
1 polymer ?
#
loop_
_entity_poly.entity_id
_entity_poly.type
_entity_poly.pdbx_seq_one_letter_code
_entity_poly.pdbx_strand_id
1 'polypeptide(L)' 'MTLVPFHYAGNDDPIIFINPEHVVAVRAFTNSTHVYVSVLGKDASPSYYPVRETIEEVVKQLTG' A
#
# COMPACT_ATOMS: atom_id res chain seq x y z
N MET A 1 -2.21 13.06 11.23
CA MET A 1 -2.42 11.82 10.48
C MET A 1 -2.11 12.11 9.02
N THR A 2 -0.99 11.61 8.50
CA THR A 2 -0.53 11.86 7.13
C THR A 2 -0.99 10.72 6.24
N LEU A 3 -1.64 11.04 5.13
CA LEU A 3 -2.04 10.06 4.12
C LEU A 3 -1.14 10.20 2.91
N VAL A 4 -0.63 9.07 2.41
CA VAL A 4 0.26 9.02 1.24
C VAL A 4 -0.54 8.53 0.03
N PRO A 5 -0.56 9.27 -1.08
CA PRO A 5 -1.26 8.85 -2.30
C PRO A 5 -0.45 7.80 -3.07
N PHE A 6 -1.14 6.81 -3.65
CA PHE A 6 -0.57 5.82 -4.55
C PHE A 6 -1.50 5.53 -5.72
N HIS A 7 -0.91 5.14 -6.85
CA HIS A 7 -1.61 4.67 -8.04
C HIS A 7 -2.04 3.21 -7.88
N TYR A 8 -3.35 2.92 -7.85
CA TYR A 8 -3.83 1.55 -7.70
C TYR A 8 -3.53 0.70 -8.95
N ALA A 9 -3.00 -0.51 -8.75
CA ALA A 9 -2.64 -1.41 -9.85
C ALA A 9 -3.84 -2.20 -10.43
N GLY A 10 -5.05 -1.68 -10.27
CA GLY A 10 -6.27 -2.19 -10.93
C GLY A 10 -6.63 -1.44 -12.20
N ASN A 11 -7.86 -1.62 -12.65
CA ASN A 11 -8.42 -0.88 -13.77
C ASN A 11 -8.53 0.61 -13.44
N ASP A 12 -8.39 1.45 -14.46
CA ASP A 12 -8.63 2.91 -14.42
C ASP A 12 -7.70 3.75 -13.52
N ASP A 13 -6.66 3.15 -12.95
CA ASP A 13 -5.59 3.85 -12.20
C ASP A 13 -6.07 4.85 -11.13
N PRO A 14 -7.02 4.48 -10.23
CA PRO A 14 -7.48 5.41 -9.21
C PRO A 14 -6.38 5.69 -8.18
N ILE A 15 -6.39 6.91 -7.64
CA ILE A 15 -5.53 7.27 -6.51
C ILE A 15 -6.14 6.72 -5.22
N ILE A 16 -5.36 5.92 -4.49
CA ILE A 16 -5.69 5.46 -3.14
C ILE A 16 -4.81 6.15 -2.11
N PHE A 17 -5.32 6.30 -0.90
CA PHE A 17 -4.61 6.95 0.19
C PHE A 17 -4.32 5.94 1.30
N ILE A 18 -3.04 5.76 1.63
CA ILE A 18 -2.58 4.81 2.64
C ILE A 18 -2.05 5.59 3.85
N ASN A 19 -2.45 5.19 5.06
CA ASN A 19 -1.84 5.67 6.29
C ASN A 19 -0.56 4.85 6.58
N PRO A 20 0.64 5.46 6.55
CA PRO A 20 1.89 4.75 6.83
C PRO A 20 1.92 4.08 8.21
N GLU A 21 1.25 4.65 9.21
CA GLU A 21 1.20 4.09 10.57
C GLU A 21 0.52 2.72 10.65
N HIS A 22 -0.30 2.38 9.64
CA HIS A 22 -0.99 1.09 9.57
C HIS A 22 -0.28 0.10 8.64
N VAL A 23 0.78 0.49 7.93
CA VAL A 23 1.50 -0.40 7.03
C VAL A 23 2.32 -1.41 7.82
N VAL A 24 2.13 -2.69 7.54
CA VAL A 24 2.84 -3.79 8.23
C VAL A 24 3.88 -4.48 7.34
N ALA A 25 3.71 -4.42 6.01
CA ALA A 25 4.66 -4.97 5.05
C ALA A 25 4.44 -4.36 3.66
N VAL A 26 5.50 -4.39 2.85
CA VAL A 26 5.47 -4.05 1.42
C VAL A 26 6.14 -5.19 0.66
N ARG A 27 5.54 -5.63 -0.44
CA ARG A 27 6.06 -6.73 -1.25
C ARG A 27 5.95 -6.45 -2.75
N ALA A 28 7.05 -6.63 -3.47
CA ALA A 28 7.07 -6.55 -4.91
C ALA A 28 6.48 -7.81 -5.57
N PHE A 29 5.73 -7.61 -6.64
CA PHE A 29 5.24 -8.60 -7.59
C PHE A 29 5.61 -8.19 -9.02
N THR A 30 5.42 -9.08 -10.00
CA THR A 30 5.85 -8.84 -11.39
C THR A 30 5.34 -7.54 -12.01
N ASN A 31 4.11 -7.12 -11.67
CA ASN A 31 3.45 -5.95 -12.28
C ASN A 31 2.87 -4.97 -11.25
N SER A 32 3.17 -5.15 -9.96
CA SER A 32 2.61 -4.33 -8.89
C SER A 32 3.43 -4.46 -7.60
N THR A 33 3.26 -3.51 -6.70
CA THR A 33 3.75 -3.59 -5.33
C THR A 33 2.55 -3.70 -4.39
N HIS A 34 2.49 -4.72 -3.54
CA HIS A 34 1.41 -4.86 -2.57
C HIS A 34 1.80 -4.19 -1.25
N VAL A 35 0.96 -3.26 -0.79
CA VAL A 35 1.09 -2.62 0.53
C VAL A 35 0.11 -3.28 1.49
N TYR A 36 0.64 -3.96 2.50
CA TYR A 36 -0.17 -4.64 3.51
C TYR A 36 -0.43 -3.68 4.67
N VAL A 37 -1.70 -3.52 5.05
CA VAL A 37 -2.11 -2.70 6.18
C VAL A 37 -2.78 -3.55 7.26
N SER A 38 -2.53 -3.20 8.51
CA SER A 38 -3.25 -3.75 9.65
C SER A 38 -4.71 -3.32 9.62
N VAL A 39 -5.61 -4.28 9.82
CA VAL A 39 -7.05 -4.04 9.96
C VAL A 39 -7.50 -4.50 11.35
N LEU A 40 -8.28 -3.66 12.03
CA LEU A 40 -8.94 -4.04 13.28
C LEU A 40 -10.12 -4.96 12.94
N GLY A 41 -9.93 -6.28 13.03
CA GLY A 41 -10.96 -7.27 12.73
C GLY A 41 -10.78 -8.57 13.53
N LYS A 42 -11.86 -9.30 13.75
CA LYS A 42 -11.90 -10.51 14.61
C LYS A 42 -11.05 -11.68 14.08
N ASP A 43 -10.72 -11.67 12.79
CA ASP A 43 -9.90 -12.66 12.07
C ASP A 43 -8.65 -12.01 11.41
N ALA A 44 -8.12 -10.94 12.03
CA ALA A 44 -7.16 -9.92 11.52
C ALA A 44 -6.00 -10.43 10.65
N SER A 45 -6.31 -10.82 9.42
CA SER A 45 -5.34 -10.92 8.34
C SER A 45 -5.15 -9.52 7.74
N PRO A 46 -3.91 -9.05 7.52
CA PRO A 46 -3.67 -7.77 6.88
C PRO A 46 -4.41 -7.69 5.54
N SER A 47 -5.10 -6.57 5.28
CA SER A 47 -5.59 -6.27 3.94
C SER A 47 -4.41 -5.78 3.10
N TYR A 48 -4.44 -6.00 1.79
CA TYR A 48 -3.40 -5.51 0.89
C TYR A 48 -3.98 -4.63 -0.21
N TYR A 49 -3.20 -3.63 -0.60
CA TYR A 49 -3.51 -2.71 -1.68
C TYR A 49 -2.40 -2.80 -2.74
N PRO A 50 -2.68 -3.38 -3.92
CA PRO A 50 -1.72 -3.37 -5.02
C PRO A 50 -1.59 -1.97 -5.61
N VAL A 51 -0.36 -1.48 -5.73
CA VAL A 51 0.00 -0.17 -6.29
C VAL A 51 0.98 -0.32 -7.46
N ARG A 52 1.04 0.69 -8.33
CA ARG A 52 1.84 0.67 -9.57
C ARG A 52 3.30 1.05 -9.33
N GLU A 53 3.55 1.82 -8.28
CA GLU A 53 4.87 2.26 -7.86
C GLU A 53 5.78 1.07 -7.55
N THR A 54 7.08 1.24 -7.80
CA THR A 54 8.08 0.23 -7.42
C THR A 54 8.19 0.13 -5.91
N ILE A 55 8.76 -0.97 -5.40
CA ILE A 55 8.97 -1.12 -3.96
C ILE A 55 9.85 -0.02 -3.38
N GLU A 56 10.85 0.47 -4.12
CA GLU A 56 11.70 1.58 -3.70
C GLU A 56 10.92 2.89 -3.58
N GLU A 57 10.05 3.18 -4.54
CA GLU A 57 9.18 4.36 -4.52
C GLU A 57 8.18 4.30 -3.38
N VAL A 58 7.55 3.14 -3.16
CA VAL A 58 6.62 2.92 -2.06
C VAL A 58 7.31 3.13 -0.71
N VAL A 59 8.45 2.48 -0.49
CA VAL A 59 9.18 2.61 0.78
C VAL A 59 9.58 4.05 1.02
N LYS A 60 10.15 4.74 0.02
CA LYS A 60 10.52 6.15 0.12
C LYS A 60 9.34 7.03 0.53
N GLN A 61 8.19 6.87 -0.12
CA GLN A 61 7.01 7.68 0.17
C GLN A 61 6.41 7.40 1.54
N LEU A 62 6.49 6.15 2.03
CA LEU A 62 5.98 5.77 3.35
C LEU A 62 6.88 6.23 4.51
N THR A 63 8.20 6.35 4.30
CA THR A 63 9.15 6.69 5.37
C THR A 63 9.54 8.16 5.43
N GLY A 64 9.32 8.93 4.36
CA GLY A 64 9.76 10.34 4.25
C GLY A 64 11.20 10.48 3.77
#